data_AF-A0A453IH46-F1
#
_entry.id   AF-A0A453IH46-F1
#
_cell.length_a   1.000
_cell.length_b   1.000
_cell.length_c   1.000
_cell.angle_alpha   90.00
_cell.angle_beta   90.00
_cell.angle_gamma   90.00
#
_symmetry.space_group_name_H-M   'P 1'
#
loop_
_entity.id
_entity.type
_entity.pdbx_description
1 polymer ?
#
loop_
_entity_poly.entity_id
_entity_poly.type
_entity_poly.pdbx_seq_one_letter_code
_entity_poly.pdbx_strand_id
1 'polypeptide(L)'
;RQRQLPQVHPCPLQPLARRAVRAGHQVREGVVFITATGALATLSGAKTGRSPRDKRIVKDEAAAQELWWGKGSPNIEMDEHTFLTNRERAVDYLNSLDKVYVNDQFLNWDPENRIKVRIISARAYHSLFMHNMCIRPTEEELESFGTPDFTIYNAGKFPCNRYTHYMTSSTSVDINLGRREMVILGTQYAGEMKKGLFGVMHYLMPKRRILSLHSGCNMGRDGDVALFFGLSGTTFVNGT
;
A
#
# COMPACT_ATOMS: atom_id res chain seq x y z
N ARG A 1 -20.64 -8.52 -15.65
CA ARG A 1 -21.16 -8.92 -14.32
C ARG A 1 -20.00 -8.85 -13.34
N GLN A 2 -19.88 -7.74 -12.59
CA GLN A 2 -18.86 -7.58 -11.55
C GLN A 2 -19.09 -8.66 -10.50
N ARG A 3 -18.16 -9.61 -10.32
CA ARG A 3 -18.22 -10.53 -9.18
C ARG A 3 -17.92 -9.69 -7.93
N GLN A 4 -18.94 -9.53 -7.08
CA GLN A 4 -18.79 -8.95 -5.75
C GLN A 4 -17.73 -9.74 -4.98
N LEU A 5 -16.80 -9.03 -4.36
CA LEU A 5 -15.92 -9.59 -3.34
C LEU A 5 -16.80 -10.21 -2.23
N PRO A 6 -16.41 -11.36 -1.64
CA PRO A 6 -17.15 -11.97 -0.54
C PRO A 6 -17.28 -11.01 0.65
N GLN A 7 -18.30 -11.23 1.48
CA GLN A 7 -18.67 -10.32 2.58
C GLN A 7 -17.46 -9.88 3.40
N VAL A 8 -17.24 -8.57 3.43
CA VAL A 8 -16.23 -7.90 4.24
C VAL A 8 -16.70 -7.95 5.69
N HIS A 9 -16.11 -8.82 6.50
CA HIS A 9 -16.28 -8.72 7.95
C HIS A 9 -15.37 -7.58 8.44
N PRO A 10 -15.91 -6.52 9.09
CA PRO A 10 -15.08 -5.53 9.75
C PRO A 10 -14.17 -6.25 10.74
N CYS A 11 -12.86 -6.14 10.56
CA CYS A 11 -11.90 -6.79 11.44
C CYS A 11 -11.89 -6.03 12.77
N PRO A 12 -12.32 -6.63 13.90
CA PRO A 12 -12.06 -6.04 15.19
C PRO A 12 -10.55 -6.22 15.44
N LEU A 13 -9.74 -5.25 15.00
CA LEU A 13 -8.28 -5.28 15.17
C LEU A 13 -7.90 -5.08 16.65
N GLN A 14 -8.76 -4.45 17.46
CA GLN A 14 -8.48 -4.21 18.89
C GLN A 14 -8.45 -5.48 19.75
N PRO A 15 -9.39 -6.45 19.63
CA PRO A 15 -9.33 -7.71 20.39
C PRO A 15 -8.22 -8.66 19.93
N LEU A 16 -7.84 -8.66 18.64
CA LEU A 16 -6.79 -9.53 18.10
C LEU A 16 -5.40 -9.13 18.61
N ALA A 17 -5.09 -7.83 18.65
CA ALA A 17 -3.87 -7.32 19.26
C ALA A 17 -3.84 -7.59 20.78
N ARG A 18 -4.96 -7.39 21.49
CA ARG A 18 -5.06 -7.66 22.94
C ARG A 18 -4.99 -9.16 23.30
N ARG A 19 -5.54 -10.06 22.46
CA ARG A 19 -5.43 -11.51 22.66
C ARG A 19 -4.03 -12.06 22.38
N ALA A 20 -3.31 -11.49 21.42
CA ALA A 20 -1.92 -11.87 21.13
C ALA A 20 -0.98 -11.55 22.30
N VAL A 21 -1.25 -10.49 23.07
CA VAL A 21 -0.44 -10.06 24.23
C VAL A 21 -0.60 -10.96 25.47
N ARG A 22 -1.69 -11.76 25.58
CA ARG A 22 -1.95 -12.57 26.78
C ARG A 22 -1.70 -14.07 26.65
N ALA A 23 -1.45 -14.59 25.44
CA ALA A 23 -1.13 -15.99 25.24
C ALA A 23 0.10 -16.06 24.35
N GLY A 24 1.21 -16.60 24.86
CA GLY A 24 2.46 -16.84 24.12
C GLY A 24 2.28 -17.88 23.02
N HIS A 25 1.47 -17.57 22.01
CA HIS A 25 1.15 -18.46 20.91
C HIS A 25 1.71 -17.90 19.60
N GLN A 26 2.49 -18.76 18.93
CA GLN A 26 2.85 -18.61 17.53
C GLN A 26 1.58 -18.36 16.71
N VAL A 27 1.45 -17.17 16.13
CA VAL A 27 0.41 -16.91 15.15
C VAL A 27 0.81 -17.66 13.89
N ARG A 28 0.17 -18.80 13.63
CA ARG A 28 0.36 -19.61 12.42
C ARG A 28 -0.08 -18.81 11.18
N GLU A 29 0.82 -17.98 10.64
CA GLU A 29 0.78 -17.43 9.27
C GLU A 29 2.14 -16.77 8.93
N GLY A 30 3.14 -17.61 8.66
CA GLY A 30 4.54 -17.16 8.59
C GLY A 30 5.10 -16.82 9.96
N VAL A 31 6.42 -16.75 10.07
CA VAL A 31 7.08 -16.55 11.36
C VAL A 31 6.82 -15.12 11.84
N VAL A 32 5.94 -14.99 12.84
CA VAL A 32 5.61 -13.75 13.53
C VAL A 32 5.91 -13.94 15.01
N PHE A 33 6.67 -13.03 15.59
CA PHE A 33 7.04 -13.05 17.00
C PHE A 33 6.56 -11.78 17.70
N ILE A 34 6.35 -11.89 19.01
CA ILE A 34 6.15 -10.73 19.88
C ILE A 34 7.48 -10.49 20.59
N THR A 35 8.02 -9.27 20.48
CA THR A 35 9.25 -8.89 21.19
C THR A 35 8.99 -8.75 22.68
N ALA A 36 10.04 -8.70 23.49
CA ALA A 36 9.92 -8.47 24.94
C ALA A 36 9.20 -7.14 25.29
N THR A 37 9.21 -6.17 24.37
CA THR A 37 8.54 -4.87 24.49
C THR A 37 7.13 -4.85 23.89
N GLY A 38 6.61 -5.98 23.43
CA GLY A 38 5.26 -6.10 22.87
C GLY A 38 5.13 -5.73 21.39
N ALA A 39 6.23 -5.46 20.69
CA ALA A 39 6.19 -5.18 19.26
C ALA A 39 6.02 -6.47 18.44
N LEU A 40 5.36 -6.36 17.30
CA LEU A 40 5.21 -7.48 16.35
C LEU A 40 6.42 -7.55 15.42
N ALA A 41 7.27 -8.55 15.58
CA ALA A 41 8.38 -8.84 14.69
C ALA A 41 7.94 -9.80 13.58
N THR A 42 8.22 -9.46 12.32
CA THR A 42 7.79 -10.23 11.15
C THR A 42 8.91 -10.35 10.12
N LEU A 43 8.82 -11.36 9.26
CA LEU A 43 9.71 -11.55 8.11
C LEU A 43 8.94 -11.31 6.80
N SER A 44 9.55 -10.53 5.90
CA SER A 44 9.01 -10.21 4.58
C SER A 44 9.38 -11.26 3.50
N GLY A 45 9.92 -12.41 3.91
CA GLY A 45 10.32 -13.48 3.01
C GLY A 45 11.51 -13.11 2.13
N ALA A 46 11.47 -13.52 0.85
CA ALA A 46 12.58 -13.35 -0.09
C ALA A 46 12.94 -11.88 -0.39
N LYS A 47 11.98 -10.96 -0.25
CA LYS A 47 12.18 -9.52 -0.52
C LYS A 47 12.26 -8.77 0.80
N THR A 48 13.43 -8.22 1.11
CA THR A 48 13.69 -7.43 2.33
C THR A 48 13.71 -5.92 2.06
N GLY A 49 13.50 -5.52 0.81
CA GLY A 49 13.45 -4.13 0.37
C GLY A 49 12.56 -3.98 -0.86
N ARG A 50 12.53 -2.76 -1.40
CA ARG A 50 11.77 -2.46 -2.62
C ARG A 50 12.31 -3.23 -3.82
N SER A 51 11.45 -3.43 -4.81
CA SER A 51 11.78 -3.96 -6.14
C SER A 51 11.54 -2.90 -7.23
N PRO A 52 12.36 -1.83 -7.34
CA PRO A 52 12.10 -0.73 -8.28
C PRO A 52 12.01 -1.17 -9.74
N ARG A 53 12.78 -2.20 -10.13
CA ARG A 53 12.76 -2.76 -11.48
C ARG A 53 11.50 -3.58 -11.81
N ASP A 54 10.70 -3.92 -10.80
CA ASP A 54 9.44 -4.66 -10.94
C ASP A 54 8.22 -3.75 -10.74
N LYS A 55 8.42 -2.45 -10.46
CA LYS A 55 7.35 -1.45 -10.45
C LYS A 55 6.88 -1.17 -11.87
N ARG A 56 5.57 -1.10 -12.10
CA ARG A 56 4.96 -0.78 -13.39
C ARG A 56 3.84 0.24 -13.22
N ILE A 57 3.65 1.10 -14.21
CA ILE A 57 2.53 2.03 -14.27
C ILE A 57 1.83 1.85 -15.61
N VAL A 58 0.51 1.70 -15.57
CA VAL A 58 -0.30 1.63 -16.79
C VAL A 58 -0.19 2.94 -17.55
N LYS A 59 0.19 2.85 -18.83
CA LYS A 59 0.34 4.00 -19.71
C LYS A 59 -0.93 4.19 -20.54
N ASP A 60 -1.96 4.70 -19.88
CA ASP A 60 -3.15 5.21 -20.56
C ASP A 60 -2.88 6.59 -21.21
N GLU A 61 -3.87 7.14 -21.91
CA GLU A 61 -3.73 8.41 -22.64
C GLU A 61 -3.30 9.57 -21.72
N ALA A 62 -3.88 9.68 -20.53
CA ALA A 62 -3.55 10.73 -19.58
C ALA A 62 -2.14 10.51 -18.99
N ALA A 63 -1.83 9.30 -18.53
CA ALA A 63 -0.53 8.96 -17.97
C ALA A 63 0.60 9.11 -19.00
N ALA A 64 0.33 8.84 -20.28
CA ALA A 64 1.30 9.04 -21.37
C ALA A 64 1.76 10.51 -21.48
N GLN A 65 0.86 11.46 -21.24
CA GLN A 65 1.14 12.90 -21.33
C GLN A 65 1.68 13.49 -20.02
N GLU A 66 1.24 12.96 -18.88
CA GLU A 66 1.48 13.58 -17.58
C GLU A 66 2.67 13.00 -16.81
N LEU A 67 3.05 11.75 -17.10
CA LEU A 67 4.16 11.10 -16.42
C LEU A 67 5.47 11.21 -17.21
N TRP A 68 6.57 11.31 -16.47
CA TRP A 68 7.89 11.19 -17.06
C TRP A 68 8.17 9.72 -17.42
N TRP A 69 8.47 9.45 -18.68
CA TRP A 69 8.82 8.12 -19.21
C TRP A 69 10.26 8.10 -19.76
N GLY A 70 10.84 6.90 -19.89
CA GLY A 70 12.14 6.69 -20.53
C GLY A 70 13.33 6.64 -19.56
N LYS A 71 14.54 6.87 -20.09
CA LYS A 71 15.80 6.69 -19.36
C LYS A 71 15.87 7.63 -18.15
N GLY A 72 16.15 7.06 -16.98
CA GLY A 72 16.25 7.80 -15.72
C GLY A 72 14.91 7.98 -14.99
N SER A 73 13.78 7.72 -15.66
CA SER A 73 12.48 7.75 -15.00
C SER A 73 12.31 6.57 -14.02
N PRO A 74 11.69 6.79 -12.85
CA PRO A 74 11.27 5.70 -11.96
C PRO A 74 9.97 5.01 -12.44
N ASN A 75 9.40 5.43 -13.56
CA ASN A 75 8.17 4.89 -14.13
C ASN A 75 8.50 3.96 -15.30
N ILE A 76 8.10 2.70 -15.18
CA ILE A 76 8.22 1.69 -16.22
C ILE A 76 6.81 1.39 -16.72
N GLU A 77 6.60 1.50 -18.02
CA GLU A 77 5.27 1.38 -18.62
C GLU A 77 4.73 -0.05 -18.61
N MET A 78 3.41 -0.16 -18.72
CA MET A 78 2.65 -1.38 -18.91
C MET A 78 1.33 -1.05 -19.63
N ASP A 79 0.76 -2.00 -20.36
CA ASP A 79 -0.58 -1.89 -20.93
C ASP A 79 -1.70 -2.25 -19.93
N GLU A 80 -2.94 -1.81 -20.19
CA GLU A 80 -4.06 -2.09 -19.29
C GLU A 80 -4.42 -3.58 -19.23
N HIS A 81 -4.28 -4.32 -20.34
CA HIS A 81 -4.63 -5.74 -20.41
C HIS A 81 -3.78 -6.59 -19.46
N THR A 82 -2.49 -6.32 -19.42
CA THR A 82 -1.49 -6.93 -18.54
C THR A 82 -1.79 -6.59 -17.08
N PHE A 83 -2.11 -5.33 -16.79
CA PHE A 83 -2.53 -4.91 -15.46
C PHE A 83 -3.78 -5.68 -15.00
N LEU A 84 -4.80 -5.78 -15.86
CA LEU A 84 -6.02 -6.53 -15.56
C LEU A 84 -5.74 -8.01 -15.35
N THR A 85 -4.83 -8.61 -16.13
CA THR A 85 -4.41 -10.01 -15.93
C THR A 85 -3.80 -10.21 -14.55
N ASN A 86 -2.90 -9.32 -14.12
CA ASN A 86 -2.30 -9.39 -12.78
C ASN A 86 -3.32 -9.09 -11.67
N ARG A 87 -4.23 -8.15 -11.90
CA ARG A 87 -5.33 -7.81 -10.99
C ARG A 87 -6.26 -8.99 -10.76
N GLU A 88 -6.77 -9.62 -11.82
CA GLU A 88 -7.63 -10.81 -11.72
C GLU A 88 -6.91 -11.92 -10.96
N ARG A 89 -5.64 -12.15 -11.26
CA ARG A 89 -4.83 -13.15 -10.55
C ARG A 89 -4.63 -12.84 -9.06
N ALA A 90 -4.47 -11.57 -8.70
CA ALA A 90 -4.42 -11.15 -7.31
C ALA A 90 -5.77 -11.36 -6.61
N VAL A 91 -6.87 -11.01 -7.28
CA VAL A 91 -8.24 -11.19 -6.77
C VAL A 91 -8.58 -12.67 -6.59
N ASP A 92 -8.27 -13.52 -7.58
CA ASP A 92 -8.46 -14.97 -7.52
C ASP A 92 -7.69 -15.57 -6.34
N TYR A 93 -6.43 -15.18 -6.17
CA TYR A 93 -5.64 -15.60 -5.02
C TYR A 93 -6.28 -15.18 -3.70
N LEU A 94 -6.66 -13.90 -3.58
CA LEU A 94 -7.29 -13.39 -2.35
C LEU A 94 -8.62 -14.10 -2.05
N ASN A 95 -9.43 -14.37 -3.06
CA ASN A 95 -10.69 -15.11 -2.94
C ASN A 95 -10.49 -16.60 -2.61
N SER A 96 -9.31 -17.17 -2.90
CA SER A 96 -8.97 -18.54 -2.53
C SER A 96 -8.55 -18.72 -1.08
N LEU A 97 -8.33 -17.62 -0.34
CA LEU A 97 -7.93 -17.66 1.07
C LEU A 97 -9.14 -17.80 1.99
N ASP A 98 -8.97 -18.54 3.08
CA ASP A 98 -9.99 -18.63 4.14
C ASP A 98 -10.30 -17.26 4.77
N LYS A 99 -9.31 -16.36 4.76
CA LYS A 99 -9.39 -15.03 5.36
C LYS A 99 -8.62 -14.01 4.53
N VAL A 100 -9.21 -12.83 4.41
CA VAL A 100 -8.58 -11.62 3.86
C VAL A 100 -8.72 -10.49 4.87
N TYR A 101 -7.77 -9.57 4.87
CA TYR A 101 -7.75 -8.43 5.77
C TYR A 101 -7.99 -7.16 4.96
N VAL A 102 -9.06 -6.45 5.29
CA VAL A 102 -9.44 -5.18 4.67
C VAL A 102 -9.31 -4.07 5.70
N ASN A 103 -8.65 -2.97 5.34
CA ASN A 103 -8.74 -1.73 6.10
C ASN A 103 -9.03 -0.55 5.18
N ASP A 104 -9.87 0.34 5.68
CA ASP A 104 -10.21 1.61 5.07
C ASP A 104 -9.51 2.71 5.86
N GLN A 105 -8.76 3.55 5.16
CA GLN A 105 -7.88 4.57 5.76
C GLN A 105 -7.91 5.86 4.94
N PHE A 106 -7.42 6.95 5.52
CA PHE A 106 -7.20 8.20 4.82
C PHE A 106 -5.70 8.45 4.56
N LEU A 107 -5.43 9.15 3.46
CA LEU A 107 -4.18 9.85 3.22
C LEU A 107 -4.43 11.35 3.26
N ASN A 108 -3.39 12.09 3.63
CA ASN A 108 -3.39 13.55 3.81
C ASN A 108 -4.20 14.02 5.02
N TRP A 109 -3.56 14.78 5.91
CA TRP A 109 -4.20 15.29 7.12
C TRP A 109 -5.16 16.45 6.86
N ASP A 110 -4.97 17.17 5.75
CA ASP A 110 -5.87 18.23 5.31
C ASP A 110 -7.23 17.65 4.86
N PRO A 111 -8.34 17.95 5.55
CA PRO A 111 -9.67 17.41 5.25
C PRO A 111 -10.14 17.63 3.82
N GLU A 112 -9.83 18.78 3.21
CA GLU A 112 -10.25 19.09 1.83
C GLU A 112 -9.49 18.25 0.80
N ASN A 113 -8.29 17.79 1.18
CA ASN A 113 -7.38 17.05 0.32
C ASN A 113 -7.21 15.59 0.71
N ARG A 114 -8.05 15.08 1.62
CA ARG A 114 -8.09 13.67 2.00
C ARG A 114 -8.32 12.78 0.78
N ILE A 115 -7.68 11.62 0.81
CA ILE A 115 -7.88 10.55 -0.18
C ILE A 115 -8.25 9.29 0.58
N LYS A 116 -9.40 8.71 0.24
CA LYS A 116 -9.87 7.44 0.82
C LYS A 116 -9.13 6.29 0.17
N VAL A 117 -8.46 5.48 0.98
CA VAL A 117 -7.73 4.31 0.51
C VAL A 117 -8.26 3.03 1.14
N ARG A 118 -8.50 2.02 0.32
CA ARG A 118 -8.85 0.68 0.77
C ARG A 118 -7.68 -0.25 0.52
N ILE A 119 -7.18 -0.93 1.55
CA ILE A 119 -6.12 -1.92 1.41
C ILE A 119 -6.71 -3.30 1.70
N ILE A 120 -6.64 -4.16 0.70
CA ILE A 120 -7.04 -5.57 0.77
C ILE A 120 -5.75 -6.38 0.78
N SER A 121 -5.53 -7.20 1.81
CA SER A 121 -4.27 -7.91 1.99
C SER A 121 -4.44 -9.36 2.43
N ALA A 122 -3.54 -10.22 1.95
CA ALA A 122 -3.50 -11.63 2.29
C ALA A 122 -2.92 -11.92 3.70
N ARG A 123 -2.20 -10.97 4.32
CA ARG A 123 -1.52 -11.19 5.61
C ARG A 123 -1.90 -10.12 6.63
N ALA A 124 -2.19 -10.53 7.87
CA ALA A 124 -2.61 -9.63 8.95
C ALA A 124 -1.62 -8.48 9.19
N TYR A 125 -0.31 -8.75 9.18
CA TYR A 125 0.69 -7.70 9.45
C TYR A 125 0.74 -6.62 8.37
N HIS A 126 0.37 -6.92 7.11
CA HIS A 126 0.29 -5.91 6.06
C HIS A 126 -0.85 -4.93 6.34
N SER A 127 -2.01 -5.44 6.77
CA SER A 127 -3.12 -4.60 7.23
C SER A 127 -2.72 -3.77 8.45
N LEU A 128 -2.09 -4.39 9.46
CA LEU A 128 -1.60 -3.65 10.65
C LEU A 128 -0.57 -2.57 10.29
N PHE A 129 0.35 -2.88 9.37
CA PHE A 129 1.34 -1.91 8.89
C PHE A 129 0.65 -0.69 8.28
N MET A 130 -0.34 -0.89 7.40
CA MET A 130 -1.06 0.23 6.78
C MET A 130 -1.93 1.00 7.78
N HIS A 131 -2.53 0.30 8.75
CA HIS A 131 -3.26 0.94 9.86
C HIS A 131 -2.36 1.85 10.72
N ASN A 132 -1.06 1.54 10.80
CA ASN A 132 -0.09 2.38 11.53
C ASN A 132 0.49 3.52 10.67
N MET A 133 0.54 3.33 9.35
CA MET A 133 1.17 4.27 8.41
C MET A 133 0.18 5.28 7.81
N CYS A 134 -1.10 4.97 7.79
CA CYS A 134 -2.15 5.85 7.28
C CYS A 134 -2.92 6.54 8.40
N ILE A 135 -3.78 7.49 8.03
CA ILE A 135 -4.65 8.17 8.97
C ILE A 135 -5.87 7.29 9.21
N ARG A 136 -6.11 7.00 10.48
CA ARG A 136 -7.21 6.12 10.91
C ARG A 136 -8.52 6.90 10.91
N PRO A 137 -9.55 6.42 10.19
CA PRO A 137 -10.88 6.98 10.30
C PRO A 137 -11.46 6.76 11.70
N THR A 138 -12.38 7.61 12.11
CA THR A 138 -13.27 7.34 13.26
C THR A 138 -14.30 6.25 12.91
N GLU A 139 -15.00 5.72 13.92
CA GLU A 139 -16.05 4.71 13.67
C GLU A 139 -17.17 5.28 12.76
N GLU A 140 -17.58 6.53 12.98
CA GLU A 140 -18.57 7.23 12.15
C GLU A 140 -18.08 7.43 10.70
N GLU A 141 -16.79 7.77 10.53
CA GLU A 141 -16.17 7.89 9.21
C GLU A 141 -16.05 6.53 8.50
N LEU A 142 -15.93 5.42 9.24
CA LEU A 142 -15.95 4.07 8.67
C LEU A 142 -17.35 3.67 8.22
N GLU A 143 -18.37 3.94 9.02
CA GLU A 143 -19.77 3.67 8.66
C GLU A 143 -20.19 4.44 7.39
N SER A 144 -19.67 5.66 7.24
CA SER A 144 -19.93 6.54 6.09
C SER A 144 -18.82 6.56 5.03
N PHE A 145 -17.84 5.63 5.09
CA PHE A 145 -16.63 5.67 4.25
C PHE A 145 -16.94 5.63 2.75
N GLY A 146 -17.98 4.87 2.36
CA GLY A 146 -18.44 4.75 0.99
C GLY A 146 -17.38 4.14 0.05
N THR A 147 -17.32 4.64 -1.18
CA THR A 147 -16.37 4.16 -2.21
C THR A 147 -14.98 4.74 -1.97
N PRO A 148 -13.91 3.91 -1.92
CA PRO A 148 -12.54 4.40 -1.81
C PRO A 148 -12.12 5.14 -3.08
N ASP A 149 -11.28 6.15 -2.92
CA ASP A 149 -10.65 6.84 -4.04
C ASP A 149 -9.54 6.01 -4.66
N PHE A 150 -8.86 5.16 -3.89
CA PHE A 150 -7.79 4.30 -4.38
C PHE A 150 -7.79 2.95 -3.66
N THR A 151 -7.59 1.85 -4.40
CA THR A 151 -7.61 0.48 -3.82
C THR A 151 -6.31 -0.26 -4.05
N ILE A 152 -5.77 -0.88 -3.00
CA ILE A 152 -4.61 -1.78 -3.08
C ILE A 152 -5.05 -3.23 -2.93
N TYR A 153 -4.68 -4.07 -3.88
CA TYR A 153 -4.77 -5.52 -3.81
C TYR A 153 -3.39 -6.10 -3.51
N ASN A 154 -3.11 -6.35 -2.22
CA ASN A 154 -1.87 -6.96 -1.78
C ASN A 154 -2.00 -8.48 -1.70
N ALA A 155 -1.73 -9.11 -2.83
CA ALA A 155 -1.57 -10.56 -3.00
C ALA A 155 -0.08 -10.95 -3.00
N GLY A 156 0.78 -10.21 -2.28
CA GLY A 156 2.23 -10.32 -2.35
C GLY A 156 2.84 -11.68 -2.01
N LYS A 157 2.08 -12.57 -1.34
CA LYS A 157 2.47 -13.96 -1.09
C LYS A 157 2.40 -14.83 -2.35
N PHE A 158 1.56 -14.46 -3.32
CA PHE A 158 1.41 -15.16 -4.59
C PHE A 158 2.36 -14.58 -5.65
N PRO A 159 3.25 -15.39 -6.27
CA PRO A 159 4.25 -14.91 -7.22
C PRO A 159 3.59 -14.39 -8.49
N CYS A 160 4.18 -13.43 -9.20
CA CYS A 160 3.80 -13.03 -10.56
C CYS A 160 4.14 -14.08 -11.63
N ASN A 161 3.33 -14.17 -12.69
CA ASN A 161 3.65 -14.99 -13.85
C ASN A 161 4.70 -14.26 -14.69
N ARG A 162 5.94 -14.75 -14.68
CA ARG A 162 7.07 -14.15 -15.41
C ARG A 162 6.89 -14.11 -16.93
N TYR A 163 5.96 -14.90 -17.47
CA TYR A 163 5.67 -14.97 -18.90
C TYR A 163 4.56 -14.02 -19.34
N THR A 164 3.90 -13.33 -18.40
CA THR A 164 2.99 -12.24 -18.71
C THR A 164 3.78 -11.05 -19.26
N HIS A 165 3.23 -10.34 -20.24
CA HIS A 165 3.88 -9.19 -20.87
C HIS A 165 4.34 -8.15 -19.81
N TYR A 166 5.39 -7.39 -20.10
CA TYR A 166 6.05 -6.45 -19.17
C TYR A 166 6.70 -7.05 -17.89
N MET A 167 6.48 -8.32 -17.55
CA MET A 167 7.05 -8.94 -16.36
C MET A 167 8.53 -9.31 -16.56
N THR A 168 9.34 -9.00 -15.56
CA THR A 168 10.79 -9.27 -15.56
C THR A 168 11.21 -10.27 -14.48
N SER A 169 10.31 -10.57 -13.54
CA SER A 169 10.57 -11.49 -12.44
C SER A 169 9.25 -12.09 -11.92
N SER A 170 9.33 -12.87 -10.84
CA SER A 170 8.14 -13.32 -10.12
C SER A 170 7.56 -12.25 -9.18
N THR A 171 8.03 -11.00 -9.24
CA THR A 171 7.53 -9.85 -8.48
C THR A 171 6.89 -8.85 -9.42
N SER A 172 5.78 -8.24 -9.01
CA SER A 172 5.17 -7.13 -9.72
C SER A 172 4.48 -6.18 -8.73
N VAL A 173 4.66 -4.88 -9.00
CA VAL A 173 4.06 -3.78 -8.24
C VAL A 173 3.46 -2.82 -9.25
N ASP A 174 2.20 -3.06 -9.60
CA ASP A 174 1.56 -2.40 -10.72
C ASP A 174 0.60 -1.30 -10.21
N ILE A 175 0.61 -0.14 -10.85
CA ILE A 175 -0.28 0.98 -10.54
C ILE A 175 -1.04 1.39 -11.78
N ASN A 176 -2.36 1.50 -11.66
CA ASN A 176 -3.22 2.07 -12.70
C ASN A 176 -3.90 3.33 -12.14
N LEU A 177 -3.50 4.49 -12.66
CA LEU A 177 -3.99 5.80 -12.19
C LEU A 177 -5.42 6.08 -12.66
N GLY A 178 -5.77 5.70 -13.90
CA GLY A 178 -7.13 5.84 -14.42
C GLY A 178 -8.15 5.01 -13.64
N ARG A 179 -7.79 3.77 -13.29
CA ARG A 179 -8.63 2.89 -12.45
C ARG A 179 -8.52 3.16 -10.96
N ARG A 180 -7.49 3.91 -10.53
CA ARG A 180 -7.15 4.16 -9.14
C ARG A 180 -6.92 2.87 -8.34
N GLU A 181 -6.18 1.95 -8.93
CA GLU A 181 -5.89 0.64 -8.36
C GLU A 181 -4.38 0.38 -8.32
N MET A 182 -3.94 -0.38 -7.32
CA MET A 182 -2.59 -0.92 -7.21
C MET A 182 -2.64 -2.42 -6.94
N VAL A 183 -1.78 -3.18 -7.59
CA VAL A 183 -1.69 -4.63 -7.44
C VAL A 183 -0.26 -5.01 -7.02
N ILE A 184 -0.14 -5.83 -5.98
CA ILE A 184 1.16 -6.31 -5.49
C ILE A 184 1.18 -7.84 -5.53
N LEU A 185 2.18 -8.39 -6.22
CA LEU A 185 2.41 -9.82 -6.39
C LEU A 185 3.88 -10.16 -6.14
N GLY A 186 4.13 -11.29 -5.49
CA GLY A 186 5.47 -11.87 -5.33
C GLY A 186 6.46 -11.10 -4.46
N THR A 187 5.99 -10.13 -3.69
CA THR A 187 6.76 -9.44 -2.65
C THR A 187 5.93 -9.25 -1.41
N GLN A 188 6.50 -9.56 -0.25
CA GLN A 188 5.86 -9.33 1.04
C GLN A 188 6.50 -8.13 1.76
N TYR A 189 7.34 -7.36 1.09
CA TYR A 189 7.91 -6.14 1.66
C TYR A 189 6.83 -5.06 1.81
N ALA A 190 6.46 -4.73 3.04
CA ALA A 190 5.34 -3.82 3.34
C ALA A 190 5.57 -2.39 2.81
N GLY A 191 6.84 -2.00 2.64
CA GLY A 191 7.21 -0.70 2.09
C GLY A 191 6.73 -0.46 0.66
N GLU A 192 6.36 -1.50 -0.10
CA GLU A 192 5.76 -1.33 -1.43
C GLU A 192 4.41 -0.61 -1.33
N MET A 193 3.54 -0.97 -0.37
CA MET A 193 2.25 -0.29 -0.19
C MET A 193 2.44 1.18 0.17
N LYS A 194 3.33 1.47 1.15
CA LYS A 194 3.65 2.83 1.58
C LYS A 194 4.18 3.67 0.41
N LYS A 195 5.15 3.15 -0.34
CA LYS A 195 5.77 3.89 -1.44
C LYS A 195 4.90 3.95 -2.69
N GLY A 196 3.98 3.00 -2.89
CA GLY A 196 2.93 3.06 -3.89
C GLY A 196 1.99 4.23 -3.65
N LEU A 197 1.38 4.31 -2.46
CA LEU A 197 0.51 5.43 -2.08
C LEU A 197 1.25 6.76 -2.08
N PHE A 198 2.51 6.78 -1.65
CA PHE A 198 3.34 7.97 -1.73
C PHE A 198 3.55 8.46 -3.18
N GLY A 199 3.74 7.54 -4.12
CA GLY A 199 3.79 7.85 -5.55
C GLY A 199 2.46 8.41 -6.08
N VAL A 200 1.34 7.85 -5.64
CA VAL A 200 -0.01 8.36 -5.97
C VAL A 200 -0.20 9.79 -5.43
N MET A 201 0.23 10.07 -4.19
CA MET A 201 0.20 11.43 -3.63
C MET A 201 1.04 12.41 -4.46
N HIS A 202 2.23 12.00 -4.89
CA HIS A 202 3.08 12.82 -5.75
C HIS A 202 2.49 13.11 -7.14
N TYR A 203 1.56 12.28 -7.60
CA TYR A 203 0.83 12.52 -8.83
C TYR A 203 -0.42 13.40 -8.61
N LEU A 204 -1.19 13.14 -7.54
CA LEU A 204 -2.46 13.83 -7.29
C LEU A 204 -2.29 15.24 -6.71
N MET A 205 -1.34 15.46 -5.79
CA MET A 205 -1.20 16.75 -5.10
C MET A 205 -0.82 17.89 -6.06
N PRO A 206 0.13 17.73 -7.00
CA PRO A 206 0.46 18.78 -7.95
C PRO A 206 -0.73 19.19 -8.84
N LYS A 207 -1.62 18.26 -9.19
CA LYS A 207 -2.86 18.57 -9.93
C LYS A 207 -3.80 19.49 -9.14
N ARG A 208 -3.72 19.44 -7.81
CA ARG A 208 -4.43 20.33 -6.89
C ARG A 208 -3.62 21.59 -6.52
N ARG A 209 -2.51 21.85 -7.24
CA ARG A 209 -1.56 22.94 -6.96
C ARG A 209 -0.93 22.87 -5.57
N ILE A 210 -0.81 21.65 -5.01
CA ILE A 210 -0.16 21.39 -3.73
C ILE A 210 1.21 20.75 -3.99
N LEU A 211 2.26 21.35 -3.44
CA LEU A 211 3.62 20.82 -3.51
C LEU A 211 3.73 19.59 -2.60
N SER A 212 3.98 18.44 -3.21
CA SER A 212 4.25 17.19 -2.48
C SER A 212 5.75 17.01 -2.26
N LEU A 213 6.15 16.69 -1.03
CA LEU A 213 7.55 16.61 -0.62
C LEU A 213 7.86 15.27 0.02
N HIS A 214 9.04 14.72 -0.25
CA HIS A 214 9.61 13.64 0.56
C HIS A 214 10.53 14.25 1.62
N SER A 215 9.93 14.76 2.70
CA SER A 215 10.65 15.40 3.80
C SER A 215 10.06 15.05 5.16
N GLY A 216 10.89 15.14 6.20
CA GLY A 216 10.38 15.31 7.56
C GLY A 216 9.94 16.75 7.81
N CYS A 217 9.08 16.96 8.80
CA CYS A 217 8.62 18.28 9.22
C CYS A 217 8.49 18.30 10.75
N ASN A 218 8.85 19.42 11.38
CA ASN A 218 8.49 19.71 12.76
C ASN A 218 8.07 21.18 12.90
N MET A 219 7.42 21.49 14.02
CA MET A 219 6.98 22.83 14.34
C MET A 219 7.56 23.20 15.71
N GLY A 220 8.20 24.37 15.78
CA GLY A 220 8.69 24.94 17.03
C GLY A 220 7.54 25.44 17.90
N ARG A 221 7.88 25.89 19.12
CA ARG A 221 6.88 26.35 20.10
C ARG A 221 6.13 27.59 19.63
N ASP A 222 6.79 28.41 18.81
CA ASP A 222 6.27 29.68 18.31
C ASP A 222 5.57 29.53 16.94
N GLY A 223 5.38 28.29 16.47
CA GLY A 223 4.69 27.98 15.21
C GLY A 223 5.59 28.02 13.97
N ASP A 224 6.90 28.21 14.13
CA ASP A 224 7.89 28.12 13.06
C ASP A 224 8.01 26.68 12.55
N VAL A 225 7.99 26.50 11.23
CA VAL A 225 8.01 25.18 10.59
C VAL A 225 9.34 24.94 9.90
N ALA A 226 9.99 23.82 10.22
CA ALA A 226 11.22 23.39 9.55
C ALA A 226 10.99 22.10 8.75
N LEU A 227 11.51 22.07 7.53
CA LEU A 227 11.46 20.93 6.62
C LEU A 227 12.85 20.31 6.47
N PHE A 228 12.91 18.98 6.56
CA PHE A 228 14.15 18.22 6.49
C PHE A 228 14.16 17.32 5.26
N PHE A 229 15.08 17.58 4.33
CA PHE A 229 15.25 16.79 3.10
C PHE A 229 16.44 15.83 3.20
N GLY A 230 16.36 14.72 2.47
CA GLY A 230 17.29 13.62 2.60
C GLY A 230 16.76 12.30 2.06
N LEU A 231 17.68 11.39 1.76
CA LEU A 231 17.35 10.03 1.35
C LEU A 231 17.05 9.18 2.60
N SER A 232 16.41 8.04 2.39
CA SER A 232 16.12 7.10 3.48
C SER A 232 17.41 6.71 4.21
N GLY A 233 17.54 7.09 5.48
CA GLY A 233 18.69 6.78 6.32
C GLY A 233 19.76 7.89 6.43
N THR A 234 19.57 9.08 5.84
CA THR A 234 20.60 10.14 5.89
C THR A 234 20.36 11.21 6.96
N THR A 235 19.12 11.65 7.20
CA THR A 235 18.86 12.87 8.01
C THR A 235 17.54 12.87 8.78
N PHE A 236 16.59 11.97 8.47
CA PHE A 236 15.34 11.83 9.23
C PHE A 236 14.82 10.40 9.18
N VAL A 237 14.11 10.01 10.24
CA VAL A 237 13.35 8.75 10.27
C VAL A 237 12.09 8.95 9.42
N ASN A 238 11.81 8.04 8.49
CA ASN A 238 10.59 8.08 7.67
C ASN A 238 9.35 7.78 8.54
N GLY A 239 8.93 8.74 9.37
CA GLY A 239 7.58 8.81 9.91
C GLY A 239 6.58 9.06 8.78
N THR A 240 5.33 8.70 9.02
CA THR A 240 4.17 9.07 8.20
C THR A 240 3.42 10.19 8.85
#